data_AF-A0A0Q7HUG6-F1
#
_entry.id   AF-A0A0Q7HUG6-F1
#
_cell.length_a   1.000
_cell.length_b   1.000
_cell.length_c   1.000
_cell.angle_alpha   90.00
_cell.angle_beta   90.00
_cell.angle_gamma   90.00
#
_symmetry.space_group_name_H-M   'P 1'
#
loop_
_entity.id
_entity.type
_entity.pdbx_description
1 polymer ?
#
loop_
_entity_poly.entity_id
_entity_poly.type
_entity_poly.pdbx_seq_one_letter_code
_entity_poly.pdbx_strand_id
1 'polypeptide(L)'
;MSTSIEVAISQPITRDSKLDAAIDRVTTALIEDDGSISAEALAALITHATRCYVQRLQQGEYFSPFHPDIEITATEAMILSTEVLKSADLQLFELGMWQSMGSPT
;
A
#
# COMPACT_ATOMS: atom_id res chain seq x y z
N MET A 1 3.19 32.00 30.49
CA MET A 1 2.60 30.64 30.55
C MET A 1 2.96 29.96 29.26
N SER A 2 3.92 29.04 29.29
CA SER A 2 4.38 28.30 28.10
C SER A 2 3.73 26.93 28.12
N THR A 3 2.84 26.67 27.17
CA THR A 3 2.19 25.36 27.03
C THR A 3 3.16 24.44 26.28
N SER A 4 3.79 23.52 27.01
CA SER A 4 4.57 22.43 26.43
C SER A 4 3.64 21.54 25.62
N ILE A 5 3.89 21.41 24.32
CA ILE A 5 3.24 20.40 23.47
C ILE A 5 3.94 19.08 23.81
N GLU A 6 3.25 18.21 24.53
CA GLU A 6 3.59 16.79 24.60
C GLU A 6 3.46 16.21 23.20
N VAL A 7 4.60 16.01 22.55
CA VAL A 7 4.68 15.19 21.34
C VAL A 7 4.32 13.77 21.78
N ALA A 8 3.12 13.32 21.42
CA ALA A 8 2.71 11.94 21.58
C ALA A 8 3.73 11.05 20.86
N ILE A 9 4.57 10.39 21.66
CA ILE A 9 5.59 9.47 21.17
C ILE A 9 4.81 8.26 20.64
N SER A 10 4.68 8.16 19.31
CA SER A 10 4.13 6.96 18.66
C SER A 10 4.82 5.73 19.23
N GLN A 11 4.03 4.77 19.71
CA GLN A 11 4.53 3.55 20.32
C GLN A 11 5.52 2.86 19.37
N PRO A 12 6.59 2.25 19.90
CA PRO A 12 7.56 1.55 19.07
C PRO A 12 6.85 0.43 18.29
N ILE A 13 6.93 0.51 16.96
CA ILE A 13 6.46 -0.55 16.06
C ILE A 13 7.20 -1.82 16.45
N THR A 14 6.52 -2.76 17.09
CA THR A 14 7.12 -4.05 17.44
C THR A 14 7.25 -4.84 16.15
N ARG A 15 8.48 -5.04 15.68
CA ARG A 15 8.75 -5.87 14.50
C ARG A 15 8.28 -7.29 14.77
N ASP A 16 7.39 -7.79 13.91
CA ASP A 16 7.00 -9.20 13.93
C ASP A 16 8.05 -10.00 13.15
N SER A 17 8.96 -10.64 13.89
CA SER A 17 10.06 -11.42 13.31
C SER A 17 9.60 -12.58 12.42
N LYS A 18 8.37 -13.08 12.61
CA LYS A 18 7.81 -14.11 11.72
C LYS A 18 7.34 -13.51 10.40
N LEU A 19 6.75 -12.31 10.46
CA LEU A 19 6.36 -11.57 9.26
C LEU A 19 7.59 -11.16 8.46
N ASP A 20 8.64 -10.66 9.12
CA ASP A 20 9.91 -10.29 8.47
C ASP A 20 10.48 -11.49 7.69
N ALA A 21 10.59 -12.66 8.33
CA ALA A 21 11.08 -13.88 7.67
C ALA A 21 10.17 -14.37 6.52
N ALA A 22 8.87 -14.11 6.58
CA ALA A 22 7.94 -14.45 5.50
C ALA A 22 8.07 -13.48 4.32
N ILE A 23 8.21 -12.18 4.59
CA ILE A 23 8.46 -11.15 3.58
C ILE A 23 9.75 -11.43 2.82
N ASP A 24 10.82 -11.82 3.52
CA ASP A 24 12.09 -12.17 2.87
C ASP A 24 11.91 -13.32 1.86
N ARG A 25 11.20 -14.39 2.27
CA ARG A 25 10.93 -15.53 1.38
C ARG A 25 10.07 -15.17 0.17
N VAL A 26 9.03 -14.38 0.38
CA VAL A 26 8.14 -13.91 -0.70
C VAL A 26 8.92 -12.99 -1.66
N THR A 27 9.74 -12.09 -1.13
CA THR A 27 10.58 -11.19 -1.92
C THR A 27 11.57 -11.97 -2.79
N THR A 28 12.26 -12.96 -2.22
CA THR A 28 13.14 -13.84 -3.00
C THR A 28 12.37 -14.55 -4.12
N ALA A 29 11.20 -15.12 -3.81
CA ALA A 29 10.39 -15.80 -4.83
C ALA A 29 9.93 -14.86 -5.95
N LEU A 30 9.55 -13.61 -5.64
CA LEU A 30 9.13 -12.61 -6.63
C LEU A 30 10.30 -12.14 -7.52
N ILE A 31 11.50 -12.01 -6.97
CA ILE A 31 12.69 -11.60 -7.73
C ILE A 31 13.16 -12.72 -8.67
N GLU A 32 13.08 -13.96 -8.22
CA GLU A 32 13.54 -15.15 -8.96
C GLU A 32 12.44 -15.79 -9.82
N ASP A 33 11.26 -15.14 -9.95
CA ASP A 33 10.11 -15.72 -10.65
C ASP A 33 10.44 -16.03 -12.12
N ASP A 34 10.35 -17.31 -12.45
CA ASP A 34 10.50 -17.87 -13.80
C ASP A 34 9.15 -18.02 -14.53
N GLY A 35 8.09 -17.41 -13.98
CA GLY A 35 6.70 -17.54 -14.42
C GLY A 35 5.96 -18.67 -13.69
N SER A 36 6.55 -19.24 -12.64
CA SER A 36 5.92 -20.26 -11.80
C SER A 36 4.95 -19.68 -10.77
N ILE A 37 5.04 -18.38 -10.46
CA ILE A 37 4.07 -17.71 -9.59
C ILE A 37 2.73 -17.61 -10.34
N SER A 38 1.70 -18.26 -9.79
CA SER A 38 0.37 -18.18 -10.37
C SER A 38 -0.24 -16.79 -10.20
N ALA A 39 -1.04 -16.36 -11.19
CA ALA A 39 -1.78 -15.11 -11.11
C ALA A 39 -2.70 -15.04 -9.88
N GLU A 40 -3.26 -16.18 -9.46
CA GLU A 40 -4.09 -16.30 -8.26
C GLU A 40 -3.30 -16.00 -6.98
N ALA A 41 -2.08 -16.54 -6.87
CA ALA A 41 -1.22 -16.29 -5.71
C ALA A 41 -0.81 -14.81 -5.62
N LEU A 42 -0.44 -14.19 -6.74
CA LEU A 42 -0.11 -12.77 -6.79
C LEU A 42 -1.32 -11.89 -6.46
N ALA A 43 -2.51 -12.22 -6.98
CA ALA A 43 -3.75 -11.52 -6.69
C ALA A 43 -4.12 -11.62 -5.19
N ALA A 44 -3.96 -12.80 -4.58
CA ALA A 44 -4.20 -12.99 -3.16
C ALA A 44 -3.26 -12.13 -2.30
N LEU A 45 -1.96 -12.11 -2.63
CA LEU A 45 -0.96 -11.29 -1.93
C LEU A 45 -1.33 -9.80 -1.97
N ILE A 46 -1.58 -9.27 -3.16
CA ILE A 46 -1.97 -7.86 -3.36
C ILE A 46 -3.23 -7.55 -2.57
N THR A 47 -4.27 -8.39 -2.68
CA THR A 47 -5.57 -8.16 -2.02
C THR A 47 -5.42 -8.03 -0.50
N HIS A 48 -4.70 -8.95 0.13
CA HIS A 48 -4.53 -8.94 1.58
C HIS A 48 -3.64 -7.79 2.06
N ALA A 49 -2.57 -7.48 1.32
CA ALA A 49 -1.71 -6.34 1.61
C ALA A 49 -2.48 -5.01 1.52
N THR A 50 -3.26 -4.81 0.45
CA THR A 50 -4.10 -3.61 0.27
C THR A 50 -5.11 -3.45 1.40
N ARG A 51 -5.80 -4.52 1.81
CA ARG A 51 -6.76 -4.47 2.93
C ARG A 51 -6.10 -4.02 4.23
N CYS A 52 -4.95 -4.60 4.56
CA CYS A 52 -4.17 -4.24 5.75
C CYS A 52 -3.73 -2.77 5.69
N TYR A 53 -3.18 -2.33 4.55
CA TYR A 53 -2.76 -0.95 4.34
C TYR A 53 -3.91 0.05 4.51
N VAL A 54 -5.05 -0.19 3.84
CA VAL A 54 -6.24 0.68 3.92
C VAL A 54 -6.80 0.73 5.34
N GLN A 55 -6.81 -0.39 6.07
CA GLN A 55 -7.22 -0.40 7.47
C GLN A 55 -6.38 0.54 8.34
N ARG A 56 -5.06 0.59 8.13
CA ARG A 56 -4.16 1.50 8.86
C ARG A 56 -4.38 2.97 8.46
N LEU A 57 -4.59 3.25 7.17
CA LEU A 57 -4.96 4.59 6.72
C LEU A 57 -6.26 5.08 7.40
N GLN A 58 -7.26 4.21 7.52
CA GLN A 58 -8.54 4.52 8.20
C GLN A 58 -8.37 4.79 9.70
N GLN A 59 -7.29 4.30 10.30
CA GLN A 59 -6.93 4.57 11.69
C GLN A 59 -6.12 5.86 11.87
N GLY A 60 -5.84 6.59 10.78
CA GLY A 60 -5.07 7.84 10.78
C GLY A 60 -3.56 7.64 10.66
N GLU A 61 -3.10 6.42 10.36
CA GLU A 61 -1.69 6.15 10.10
C GLU A 61 -1.37 6.35 8.62
N TYR A 62 -0.82 7.50 8.26
CA TYR A 62 -0.48 7.83 6.88
C TYR A 62 0.99 7.52 6.57
N PHE A 63 1.23 6.62 5.62
CA PHE A 63 2.56 6.26 5.13
C PHE A 63 2.51 5.84 3.67
N SER A 64 3.66 5.84 2.98
CA SER A 64 3.75 5.40 1.58
C SER A 64 3.37 3.91 1.44
N PRO A 65 2.60 3.51 0.42
CA PRO A 65 2.34 2.09 0.14
C PRO A 65 3.58 1.36 -0.42
N PHE A 66 4.60 2.10 -0.87
CA PHE A 66 5.84 1.56 -1.41
C PHE A 66 7.01 1.77 -0.45
N HIS A 67 7.89 0.77 -0.38
CA HIS A 67 9.09 0.80 0.44
C HIS A 67 10.09 1.84 -0.10
N PRO A 68 10.73 2.67 0.75
CA PRO A 68 11.59 3.77 0.29
C PRO A 68 12.84 3.32 -0.47
N ASP A 69 13.34 2.11 -0.18
CA ASP A 69 14.55 1.56 -0.82
C ASP A 69 14.26 0.70 -2.06
N ILE A 70 12.97 0.54 -2.43
CA ILE A 70 12.57 -0.23 -3.61
C ILE A 70 11.98 0.75 -4.62
N GLU A 71 12.68 0.94 -5.74
CA GLU A 71 12.23 1.84 -6.79
C GLU A 71 10.99 1.26 -7.50
N ILE A 72 9.95 2.09 -7.62
CA ILE A 72 8.82 1.84 -8.51
C ILE A 72 8.74 3.02 -9.48
N THR A 73 8.70 2.73 -10.77
CA THR A 73 8.56 3.77 -11.79
C THR A 73 7.12 4.32 -11.79
N ALA A 74 6.97 5.56 -12.22
CA ALA A 74 5.64 6.16 -12.39
C ALA A 74 4.75 5.34 -13.35
N THR A 75 5.36 4.71 -14.35
CA THR A 75 4.67 3.84 -15.30
C THR A 75 4.12 2.58 -14.64
N GLU A 76 4.91 1.87 -13.83
CA GLU A 76 4.45 0.68 -13.11
C GLU A 76 3.32 0.99 -12.13
N ALA A 77 3.47 2.08 -11.37
CA ALA A 77 2.42 2.55 -10.47
C ALA A 77 1.11 2.85 -11.22
N MET A 78 1.21 3.46 -12.40
CA MET A 78 0.04 3.80 -13.22
C MET A 78 -0.63 2.59 -13.86
N ILE A 79 0.15 1.62 -14.33
CA ILE A 79 -0.37 0.35 -14.85
C ILE A 79 -1.15 -0.36 -13.75
N LEU A 80 -0.54 -0.54 -12.58
CA LEU A 80 -1.19 -1.22 -11.45
C LEU A 80 -2.47 -0.50 -11.03
N SER A 81 -2.41 0.82 -10.86
CA SER A 81 -3.58 1.62 -10.47
C SER A 81 -4.73 1.48 -11.47
N THR A 82 -4.42 1.50 -12.77
CA THR A 82 -5.40 1.36 -13.84
C THR A 82 -6.09 0.00 -13.80
N GLU A 83 -5.34 -1.09 -13.62
CA GLU A 83 -5.90 -2.44 -13.56
C GLU A 83 -6.72 -2.67 -12.28
N VAL A 84 -6.27 -2.12 -11.14
CA VAL A 84 -7.05 -2.15 -9.89
C VAL A 84 -8.39 -1.45 -10.08
N LEU A 85 -8.41 -0.24 -10.68
CA LEU A 85 -9.65 0.51 -10.92
C LEU A 85 -10.60 -0.24 -11.87
N LYS A 86 -10.08 -0.78 -12.97
CA LYS A 86 -10.86 -1.61 -13.90
C LYS A 86 -11.46 -2.84 -13.20
N SER A 87 -10.69 -3.51 -12.33
CA SER A 87 -11.18 -4.69 -11.59
C SER A 87 -12.33 -4.37 -10.63
N ALA A 88 -12.43 -3.11 -10.18
CA ALA A 88 -13.49 -2.60 -9.34
C ALA A 88 -14.66 -1.99 -10.14
N ASP A 89 -14.67 -2.16 -11.47
CA ASP A 89 -15.64 -1.56 -12.40
C ASP A 89 -15.69 -0.01 -12.31
N LEU A 90 -14.57 0.61 -11.89
CA LEU A 90 -14.43 2.07 -11.86
C LEU A 90 -13.75 2.55 -13.14
N GLN A 91 -14.44 3.41 -13.88
CA GLN A 91 -13.83 4.09 -15.03
C GLN A 91 -12.99 5.27 -14.53
N LEU A 92 -11.72 5.38 -14.99
CA LEU A 92 -10.75 6.39 -14.51
C LEU A 92 -11.27 7.84 -14.54
N PHE A 93 -12.23 8.16 -15.42
CA PHE A 93 -12.84 9.49 -15.50
C PHE A 93 -13.75 9.83 -14.30
N GLU A 94 -14.16 8.85 -13.50
CA GLU A 94 -14.96 9.10 -12.30
C GLU A 94 -14.11 9.60 -11.13
N LEU A 95 -12.81 9.31 -11.07
CA LEU A 95 -11.91 9.78 -10.00
C LEU A 95 -11.81 11.31 -9.92
N GLY A 96 -11.93 12.01 -11.05
CA GLY A 96 -11.96 13.47 -11.09
C GLY A 96 -13.18 14.07 -10.37
N MET A 97 -14.31 13.36 -10.33
CA MET A 97 -15.49 13.78 -9.56
C MET A 97 -15.35 13.49 -8.07
N TRP A 98 -14.62 12.44 -7.67
CA TRP A 98 -14.39 12.14 -6.26
C TRP A 98 -13.34 13.07 -5.64
N GLN A 99 -12.32 13.49 -6.39
CA GLN A 99 -11.35 14.49 -5.93
C GLN A 99 -11.93 15.91 -5.83
N SER A 100 -12.93 16.26 -6.64
CA SER A 100 -13.60 17.57 -6.56
C SER A 100 -14.56 17.68 -5.37
N MET A 101 -15.08 16.57 -4.86
CA MET A 101 -15.92 16.51 -3.65
C MET A 101 -15.12 16.63 -2.34
N GLY A 102 -13.80 16.40 -2.39
CA GLY A 102 -12.92 16.32 -1.21
C GLY A 102 -12.08 17.56 -0.92
N SER A 103 -12.20 18.64 -1.71
CA SER A 103 -11.48 19.89 -1.46
C SER A 103 -12.36 20.86 -0.68
N PRO A 104 -12.08 21.14 0.62
CA PRO A 104 -12.64 22.31 1.27
C PRO A 104 -12.01 23.55 0.64
N THR A 105 -12.82 24.52 0.23
CA THR A 105 -12.39 25.91 0.01
C THR A 105 -11.95 26.54 1.31
#